data_AF-A0A8T4T213-F1
#
_entry.id   AF-A0A8T4T213-F1
#
_cell.length_a   1.000
_cell.length_b   1.000
_cell.length_c   1.000
_cell.angle_alpha   90.00
_cell.angle_beta   90.00
_cell.angle_gamma   90.00
#
_symmetry.space_group_name_H-M   'P 1'
#
loop_
_entity.id
_entity.type
_entity.pdbx_description
1 polymer ?
#
loop_
_entity_poly.entity_id
_entity_poly.type
_entity_poly.pdbx_seq_one_letter_code
_entity_poly.pdbx_strand_id
1 'polypeptide(L)'
;MNMDQAKIDGIFAILRRIHTAHWKAPKEEIVKKEIARTGAFVFRIGSNPWVAEIRIAKESVNYEINPALPERLKLHAQELKKKFEEFSSMAPAK
;
A
#
# COMPACT_ATOMS: atom_id res chain seq x y z
N MET A 1 13.94 -0.54 10.43
CA MET A 1 13.97 -1.63 9.43
C MET A 1 14.64 -1.14 8.14
N ASN A 2 15.45 -1.96 7.46
CA ASN A 2 15.85 -1.66 6.08
C ASN A 2 14.69 -2.00 5.13
N MET A 3 14.33 -1.06 4.26
CA MET A 3 13.39 -1.26 3.16
C MET A 3 14.19 -1.74 1.94
N ASP A 4 13.96 -2.97 1.49
CA ASP A 4 14.63 -3.59 0.36
C ASP A 4 13.63 -3.88 -0.77
N GLN A 5 14.14 -4.21 -1.96
CA GLN A 5 13.30 -4.54 -3.11
C GLN A 5 12.33 -5.71 -2.80
N ALA A 6 12.76 -6.72 -2.03
CA ALA A 6 11.93 -7.86 -1.68
C ALA A 6 10.68 -7.47 -0.87
N LYS A 7 10.81 -6.55 0.09
CA LYS A 7 9.66 -6.01 0.83
C LYS A 7 8.73 -5.21 -0.06
N ILE A 8 9.27 -4.37 -0.93
CA ILE A 8 8.47 -3.57 -1.87
C ILE A 8 7.68 -4.50 -2.80
N ASP A 9 8.34 -5.51 -3.35
CA ASP A 9 7.71 -6.53 -4.20
C ASP A 9 6.64 -7.31 -3.44
N GLY A 10 6.87 -7.64 -2.17
CA GLY A 10 5.90 -8.28 -1.29
C GLY A 10 4.65 -7.42 -1.07
N ILE A 11 4.82 -6.14 -0.74
CA ILE A 11 3.70 -5.19 -0.60
C ILE A 11 2.90 -5.12 -1.89
N PHE A 12 3.57 -4.91 -3.03
CA PHE A 12 2.89 -4.82 -4.32
C PHE A 12 2.31 -6.16 -4.79
N ALA A 13 2.83 -7.31 -4.38
CA ALA A 13 2.22 -8.61 -4.63
C ALA A 13 0.89 -8.75 -3.86
N ILE A 14 0.84 -8.34 -2.60
CA ILE A 14 -0.41 -8.31 -1.82
C ILE A 14 -1.41 -7.37 -2.49
N LEU A 15 -0.99 -6.15 -2.83
CA LEU A 15 -1.86 -5.16 -3.49
C LEU A 15 -2.45 -5.69 -4.79
N ARG A 16 -1.64 -6.35 -5.63
CA ARG A 16 -2.11 -6.97 -6.88
C ARG A 16 -3.15 -8.06 -6.61
N ARG A 17 -2.95 -8.88 -5.57
CA ARG A 17 -3.88 -9.94 -5.19
C ARG A 17 -5.23 -9.38 -4.72
N ILE A 18 -5.21 -8.35 -3.87
CA ILE A 18 -6.45 -7.80 -3.30
C ILE A 18 -7.22 -6.90 -4.27
N HIS A 19 -6.51 -6.12 -5.10
CA HIS A 19 -7.13 -5.21 -6.07
C HIS A 19 -7.30 -5.82 -7.46
N THR A 20 -6.86 -7.07 -7.66
CA THR A 20 -6.91 -7.77 -8.94
C THR A 20 -6.29 -6.93 -10.07
N ALA A 21 -5.15 -6.29 -9.77
CA ALA A 21 -4.50 -5.30 -10.63
C ALA A 21 -3.11 -5.77 -11.09
N HIS A 22 -2.56 -5.12 -12.12
CA HIS A 22 -1.25 -5.45 -12.70
C HIS A 22 -0.19 -4.36 -12.47
N TRP A 23 -0.24 -3.68 -11.32
CA TRP A 23 0.74 -2.63 -11.02
C TRP A 23 2.17 -3.19 -10.90
N LYS A 24 3.12 -2.46 -11.47
CA LYS A 24 4.54 -2.76 -11.31
C LYS A 24 5.03 -2.19 -9.99
N ALA A 25 5.78 -2.98 -9.23
CA ALA A 25 6.45 -2.51 -8.03
C ALA A 25 7.49 -1.42 -8.41
N PRO A 26 7.54 -0.30 -7.67
CA PRO A 26 8.57 0.71 -7.86
C PRO A 26 9.94 0.16 -7.47
N LYS A 27 11.00 0.75 -8.04
CA LYS A 27 12.38 0.40 -7.66
C LYS A 27 12.67 0.89 -6.24
N GLU A 28 13.44 0.10 -5.50
CA GLU A 28 13.90 0.42 -4.13
C GLU A 28 14.51 1.81 -4.01
N GLU A 29 15.37 2.19 -4.96
CA GLU A 29 16.01 3.52 -4.98
C GLU A 29 15.00 4.66 -5.01
N ILE A 30 13.93 4.52 -5.79
CA ILE A 30 12.88 5.54 -5.92
C ILE A 30 12.12 5.65 -4.59
N VAL A 31 11.73 4.50 -4.02
CA VAL A 31 11.01 4.45 -2.75
C VAL A 31 11.85 5.06 -1.63
N LYS A 32 13.13 4.69 -1.52
CA LYS A 32 14.04 5.23 -0.51
C LYS A 32 14.27 6.73 -0.68
N LYS A 33 14.47 7.19 -1.92
CA LYS A 33 14.65 8.62 -2.22
C LYS A 33 13.42 9.43 -1.83
N GLU A 34 12.22 8.91 -2.12
CA GLU A 34 10.97 9.56 -1.74
C GLU A 34 10.81 9.59 -0.23
N ILE A 35 11.02 8.46 0.47
CA ILE A 35 10.98 8.39 1.94
C ILE A 35 11.96 9.38 2.57
N ALA A 36 13.19 9.50 2.04
CA ALA A 36 14.18 10.44 2.54
C ALA A 36 13.78 11.91 2.32
N ARG A 37 13.01 12.19 1.26
CA ARG A 37 12.60 13.56 0.88
C ARG A 37 11.32 14.01 1.57
N THR A 38 10.31 13.15 1.63
CA THR A 38 8.93 13.48 2.07
C THR A 38 8.52 12.76 3.35
N GLY A 39 9.35 11.85 3.86
CA GLY A 39 9.06 11.00 5.01
C GLY A 39 8.31 9.71 4.66
N ALA A 40 7.65 9.64 3.50
CA ALA A 40 6.92 8.45 3.06
C ALA A 40 6.75 8.39 1.53
N PHE A 41 6.83 7.19 0.98
CA PHE A 41 6.38 6.91 -0.38
C PHE A 41 4.88 6.66 -0.37
N VAL A 42 4.12 7.38 -1.21
CA VAL A 42 2.66 7.28 -1.30
C VAL A 42 2.28 6.70 -2.65
N PHE A 43 1.51 5.62 -2.65
CA PHE A 43 0.93 5.03 -3.83
C PHE A 43 -0.59 5.10 -3.78
N ARG A 44 -1.21 5.87 -4.68
CA ARG A 44 -2.67 6.03 -4.74
C ARG A 44 -3.31 5.02 -5.67
N ILE A 45 -4.44 4.48 -5.23
CA ILE A 45 -5.23 3.47 -5.92
C ILE A 45 -6.54 4.09 -6.39
N GLY A 46 -6.87 3.88 -7.68
CA GLY A 46 -8.08 4.41 -8.31
C GLY A 46 -7.89 5.79 -8.96
N SER A 47 -8.72 6.10 -9.94
CA SER A 47 -8.79 7.40 -10.61
C SER A 47 -9.91 8.25 -10.00
N ASN A 48 -9.62 9.54 -9.82
CA ASN A 48 -10.36 10.56 -9.08
C ASN A 48 -11.90 10.36 -8.94
N PRO A 49 -12.44 10.30 -7.70
CA PRO A 49 -11.73 10.30 -6.42
C PRO A 49 -10.91 9.02 -6.24
N TRP A 50 -9.68 9.17 -5.76
CA TRP A 50 -8.86 8.02 -5.38
C TRP A 50 -9.56 7.22 -4.29
N VAL A 51 -9.41 5.90 -4.32
CA VAL A 51 -10.14 4.98 -3.44
C VAL A 51 -9.36 4.77 -2.14
N ALA A 52 -8.08 4.46 -2.27
CA ALA A 52 -7.18 4.22 -1.15
C ALA A 52 -5.75 4.65 -1.49
N GLU A 53 -4.91 4.82 -0.49
CA GLU A 53 -3.49 5.07 -0.66
C GLU A 53 -2.66 4.20 0.28
N ILE A 54 -1.51 3.76 -0.23
CA ILE A 54 -0.54 2.98 0.49
C ILE A 54 0.62 3.90 0.83
N ARG A 55 0.84 4.08 2.12
CA ARG A 55 1.88 4.93 2.67
C ARG A 55 2.99 4.06 3.24
N ILE A 56 4.13 4.04 2.56
CA ILE A 56 5.32 3.29 2.95
C ILE A 56 6.29 4.28 3.59
N ALA A 57 6.46 4.19 4.90
CA ALA A 57 7.45 4.93 5.67
C ALA A 57 8.64 4.02 6.03
N LYS A 58 9.64 4.59 6.72
CA LYS A 58 10.84 3.85 7.15
C LYS A 58 10.52 2.66 8.07
N GLU A 59 9.46 2.76 8.85
CA GLU A 59 9.12 1.80 9.91
C GLU A 59 7.71 1.23 9.81
N SER A 60 6.89 1.74 8.90
CA SER A 60 5.48 1.35 8.78
C SER A 60 5.00 1.34 7.34
N VAL A 61 3.99 0.52 7.09
CA VAL A 61 3.25 0.47 5.82
C VAL A 61 1.78 0.58 6.19
N ASN A 62 1.15 1.69 5.79
CA ASN A 62 -0.23 1.98 6.13
C ASN A 62 -1.12 1.95 4.89
N TYR A 63 -2.29 1.34 5.03
CA TYR A 63 -3.37 1.40 4.06
C TYR A 63 -4.40 2.43 4.54
N GLU A 64 -4.50 3.55 3.83
CA GLU A 64 -5.41 4.65 4.14
C GLU A 64 -6.54 4.71 3.11
N ILE A 65 -7.78 4.84 3.56
CA ILE A 65 -8.96 4.94 2.69
C ILE A 65 -9.29 6.42 2.54
N ASN A 66 -9.67 6.84 1.33
CA ASN A 66 -10.06 8.22 1.11
C ASN A 66 -11.31 8.58 1.96
N PRO A 67 -11.20 9.55 2.89
CA PRO A 67 -12.32 9.92 3.76
C PRO A 67 -13.46 10.58 2.99
N ALA A 68 -13.20 11.12 1.79
CA ALA A 68 -14.19 11.73 0.92
C ALA A 68 -14.98 10.73 0.07
N LEU A 69 -14.71 9.42 0.17
CA LEU A 69 -15.47 8.43 -0.58
C LEU A 69 -16.94 8.37 -0.12
N PRO A 70 -17.88 8.15 -1.06
CA PRO A 70 -19.24 7.74 -0.74
C PRO A 70 -19.27 6.48 0.13
N GLU A 71 -20.26 6.36 1.00
CA GLU A 71 -20.37 5.28 2.00
C GLU A 71 -20.33 3.87 1.39
N ARG A 72 -21.01 3.68 0.25
CA ARG A 72 -20.97 2.42 -0.51
C ARG A 72 -19.55 2.02 -0.93
N LEU A 73 -18.73 2.99 -1.35
CA LEU A 73 -17.35 2.74 -1.76
C LEU A 73 -16.41 2.61 -0.56
N LYS A 74 -16.71 3.29 0.57
CA LYS A 74 -15.98 3.13 1.82
C LYS A 74 -16.06 1.70 2.34
N LEU A 75 -17.24 1.08 2.35
CA LEU A 75 -17.40 -0.31 2.79
C LEU A 75 -16.51 -1.26 1.98
N HIS A 76 -16.52 -1.11 0.66
CA HIS A 76 -15.66 -1.91 -0.22
C HIS A 76 -14.16 -1.64 0.03
N ALA A 77 -13.76 -0.38 0.18
CA ALA A 77 -12.38 -0.02 0.50
C ALA A 77 -11.93 -0.54 1.88
N GLN A 78 -12.85 -0.61 2.86
CA GLN A 78 -12.61 -1.19 4.18
C GLN A 78 -12.38 -2.70 4.11
N GLU A 79 -13.16 -3.42 3.29
CA GLU A 79 -12.91 -4.85 3.04
C GLU A 79 -11.53 -5.08 2.42
N LEU A 80 -11.11 -4.24 1.47
CA LEU A 80 -9.79 -4.32 0.84
C LEU A 80 -8.67 -4.01 1.84
N LYS A 81 -8.85 -2.99 2.68
CA LYS A 81 -7.94 -2.67 3.79
C LYS A 81 -7.78 -3.86 4.74
N LYS A 82 -8.89 -4.47 5.17
CA LYS A 82 -8.86 -5.64 6.06
C LYS A 82 -8.09 -6.81 5.43
N LYS A 83 -8.35 -7.13 4.16
CA LYS A 83 -7.59 -8.16 3.43
C LYS A 83 -6.11 -7.84 3.37
N PHE A 84 -5.75 -6.57 3.12
CA PHE A 84 -4.34 -6.14 3.12
C PHE A 84 -3.68 -6.41 4.47
N GLU A 85 -4.33 -6.01 5.56
CA GLU A 85 -3.84 -6.20 6.93
C GLU A 85 -3.69 -7.68 7.29
N GLU A 86 -4.65 -8.53 6.91
CA GLU A 86 -4.58 -9.99 7.08
C GLU A 86 -3.38 -10.59 6.32
N PHE A 87 -3.19 -10.26 5.04
CA PHE A 87 -2.05 -10.75 4.27
C PHE A 87 -0.71 -10.21 4.77
N SER A 88 -0.69 -8.98 5.31
CA SER A 88 0.52 -8.37 5.86
C SER A 88 0.90 -8.94 7.22
N SER A 89 -0.07 -9.38 8.02
CA SER A 89 0.14 -9.98 9.34
C SER A 89 0.43 -11.49 9.28
N MET A 90 0.00 -12.17 8.21
CA MET A 90 0.39 -13.57 7.93
C MET A 90 1.80 -13.73 7.36
N ALA A 91 2.54 -12.63 7.10
CA ALA A 91 3.96 -12.74 6.80
C ALA A 91 4.68 -13.30 8.03
N PRO A 92 5.34 -14.48 7.95
CA PRO A 92 5.90 -15.12 9.12
C PRO A 92 6.88 -14.17 9.81
N ALA A 93 6.61 -13.88 11.08
CA ALA A 93 7.65 -13.45 12.00
C ALA A 93 8.76 -14.50 11.90
N LYS A 94 9.94 -14.05 11.47
CA LYS A 94 11.15 -14.87 11.35
C LYS A 94 11.42 -15.63 12.64
#